data_AF-A0A1D2VNM5-F1
#
_entry.id   AF-A0A1D2VNM5-F1
#
_cell.length_a   1.000
_cell.length_b   1.000
_cell.length_c   1.000
_cell.angle_alpha   90.00
_cell.angle_beta   90.00
_cell.angle_gamma   90.00
#
_symmetry.space_group_name_H-M   'P 1'
#
loop_
_entity.id
_entity.type
_entity.pdbx_description
1 polymer ?
#
loop_
_entity_poly.entity_id
_entity_poly.type
_entity_poly.pdbx_seq_one_letter_code
_entity_poly.pdbx_strand_id
1 'polypeptide(L)'
;MTVAPETIRSPEFVPRATRLAQRPVKISALCELCHSRKAAVKRPKNLQKLCQLCFFNVFETEIHQTITNNNLYHRGEKLALGASGGKDSTVLAYVMKTLNDRYDYGLDLVLLSIDEGIVGYRDDSLATVKRNQVQYGLPLEIVSYKDLYNWTMDEIVTCCGIRNSCTYCGVLRRQALDRGALKLGINHVVTGHNADDMAETVLMNILRGDLARLEKSTAIITESAGSPVKRSKPFKFTYQKEIVLYAHFKKLDYFSTECTYAPEAFRGTARELMKQLEKSRSSTVIDIIYSGENLLLQPKRINKQKQFRKVKTIDKKTAENGQNNNKNREMEVLSDGSISLGHDRAKYKDGNKCLKCGYLSSNKICKACVLLQTLEKMKPKITIDNNISTDGAAKVLRSLETLSF
;
A
#
# COMPACT_ATOMS: atom_id res chain seq x y z
N MET A 1 16.59 -79.18 -56.47
CA MET A 1 17.85 -78.86 -55.76
C MET A 1 18.15 -77.38 -56.03
N THR A 2 17.40 -76.49 -55.39
CA THR A 2 17.78 -75.73 -54.16
C THR A 2 18.91 -74.72 -54.41
N VAL A 3 18.49 -73.54 -54.88
CA VAL A 3 19.28 -72.30 -54.86
C VAL A 3 19.13 -71.68 -53.47
N ALA A 4 20.26 -71.34 -52.83
CA ALA A 4 20.34 -70.79 -51.49
C ALA A 4 19.86 -69.31 -51.42
N PRO A 5 19.41 -68.82 -50.24
CA PRO A 5 18.82 -67.48 -50.12
C PRO A 5 19.88 -66.40 -49.86
N GLU A 6 19.69 -65.24 -50.50
CA GLU A 6 20.47 -64.02 -50.27
C GLU A 6 20.08 -63.35 -48.95
N THR A 7 21.07 -63.16 -48.07
CA THR A 7 20.94 -62.39 -46.82
C THR A 7 21.07 -60.90 -47.10
N ILE A 8 19.98 -60.16 -46.86
CA ILE A 8 19.93 -58.69 -46.90
C ILE A 8 20.65 -58.13 -45.65
N ARG A 9 21.75 -57.39 -45.86
CA ARG A 9 22.42 -56.63 -44.79
C ARG A 9 21.71 -55.29 -44.57
N SER A 10 21.27 -55.03 -43.34
CA SER A 10 20.76 -53.74 -42.88
C SER A 10 21.90 -52.71 -42.74
N PRO A 11 21.68 -51.42 -43.07
CA PRO A 11 22.72 -50.39 -42.96
C PRO A 11 22.93 -49.96 -41.50
N GLU A 12 24.21 -49.85 -41.11
CA GLU A 12 24.65 -49.38 -39.80
C GLU A 12 24.21 -47.94 -39.52
N PHE A 13 23.52 -47.75 -38.40
CA PHE A 13 23.04 -46.45 -37.93
C PHE A 13 24.16 -45.74 -37.15
N VAL A 14 24.86 -44.81 -37.79
CA VAL A 14 25.86 -43.96 -37.12
C VAL A 14 25.14 -42.78 -36.44
N PRO A 15 25.21 -42.61 -35.10
CA PRO A 15 24.55 -41.51 -34.43
C PRO A 15 25.27 -40.20 -34.76
N ARG A 16 24.56 -39.30 -35.46
CA ARG A 16 25.02 -37.95 -35.76
C ARG A 16 25.13 -37.17 -34.45
N ALA A 17 26.36 -36.97 -33.97
CA ALA A 17 26.65 -36.05 -32.87
C ALA A 17 26.16 -34.65 -33.25
N THR A 18 25.03 -34.23 -32.68
CA THR A 18 24.51 -32.87 -32.77
C THR A 18 25.44 -31.95 -31.98
N ARG A 19 26.49 -31.45 -32.64
CA ARG A 19 27.23 -30.30 -32.13
C ARG A 19 26.24 -29.13 -32.09
N LEU A 20 25.76 -28.82 -30.89
CA LEU A 20 25.08 -27.55 -30.62
C LEU A 20 26.02 -26.44 -31.06
N ALA A 21 25.76 -25.86 -32.23
CA ALA A 21 26.52 -24.74 -32.75
C ALA A 21 26.44 -23.59 -31.75
N GLN A 22 27.53 -23.35 -31.02
CA GLN A 22 27.67 -22.19 -30.16
C GLN A 22 27.67 -20.96 -31.06
N ARG A 23 26.49 -20.35 -31.20
CA ARG A 23 26.33 -19.10 -31.95
C ARG A 23 27.28 -18.06 -31.35
N PRO A 24 28.08 -17.35 -32.15
CA PRO A 24 28.98 -16.33 -31.63
C PRO A 24 28.14 -15.28 -30.89
N VAL A 25 28.41 -15.12 -29.60
CA VAL A 25 27.71 -14.15 -28.75
C VAL A 25 28.10 -12.76 -29.25
N LYS A 26 27.16 -12.06 -29.90
CA LYS A 26 27.38 -10.66 -30.30
C LYS A 26 27.81 -9.86 -29.06
N ILE A 27 28.89 -9.10 -29.17
CA ILE A 27 29.46 -8.26 -28.09
C ILE A 27 28.39 -7.33 -27.47
N SER A 28 27.36 -6.95 -28.25
CA SER A 28 26.20 -6.16 -27.82
C SER A 28 25.22 -6.86 -26.86
N ALA A 29 25.47 -8.13 -26.51
CA ALA A 29 24.68 -8.97 -25.61
C ALA A 29 25.39 -9.28 -24.29
N LEU A 30 26.59 -8.75 -24.03
CA LEU A 30 27.29 -8.94 -22.77
C LEU A 30 26.82 -7.94 -21.70
N CYS A 31 27.00 -8.32 -20.44
CA CYS A 31 26.74 -7.47 -19.28
C CYS A 31 27.70 -6.27 -19.29
N GLU A 32 27.15 -5.07 -19.15
CA GLU A 32 27.92 -3.81 -19.13
C GLU A 32 28.71 -3.59 -17.84
N LEU A 33 28.48 -4.40 -16.79
CA LEU A 33 29.26 -4.31 -15.53
C LEU A 33 30.38 -5.34 -15.43
N CYS A 34 30.14 -6.58 -15.82
CA CYS A 34 31.13 -7.65 -15.66
C CYS A 34 31.80 -8.08 -16.96
N HIS A 35 31.32 -7.61 -18.11
CA HIS A 35 31.81 -7.87 -19.47
C HIS A 35 32.03 -9.35 -19.85
N SER A 36 31.60 -10.29 -19.00
CA SER A 36 31.88 -11.72 -19.11
C SER A 36 30.63 -12.57 -19.31
N ARG A 37 29.51 -12.17 -18.69
CA ARG A 37 28.24 -12.90 -18.75
C ARG A 37 27.28 -12.25 -19.73
N LYS A 38 26.39 -13.05 -20.31
CA LYS A 38 25.29 -12.55 -21.15
C LYS A 38 24.35 -11.65 -20.33
N ALA A 39 23.99 -10.51 -20.89
CA ALA A 39 22.96 -9.64 -20.33
C ALA A 39 21.59 -10.34 -20.37
N ALA A 40 20.91 -10.32 -19.23
CA ALA A 40 19.58 -10.88 -19.04
C ALA A 40 18.51 -9.79 -18.85
N VAL A 41 18.92 -8.60 -18.40
CA VAL A 41 18.03 -7.49 -18.06
C VAL A 41 18.53 -6.22 -18.72
N LYS A 42 17.60 -5.40 -19.19
CA LYS A 42 17.83 -4.00 -19.51
C LYS A 42 17.13 -3.17 -18.44
N ARG A 43 17.89 -2.41 -17.66
CA ARG A 43 17.32 -1.63 -16.54
C ARG A 43 16.39 -0.53 -17.05
N PRO A 44 15.19 -0.33 -16.47
CA PRO A 44 14.29 0.75 -16.87
C PRO A 44 14.87 2.14 -16.58
N LYS A 45 15.63 2.31 -15.50
CA LYS A 45 16.14 3.62 -15.05
C LYS A 45 17.13 4.28 -16.01
N ASN A 46 18.09 3.50 -16.52
CA ASN A 46 19.23 4.00 -17.29
C ASN A 46 19.54 3.17 -18.55
N LEU A 47 18.66 2.21 -18.90
CA LEU A 47 18.80 1.33 -20.05
C LEU A 47 20.04 0.41 -20.05
N GLN A 48 20.74 0.32 -18.91
CA GLN A 48 21.95 -0.48 -18.75
C GLN A 48 21.65 -1.97 -18.87
N LYS A 49 22.47 -2.71 -19.62
CA LYS A 49 22.32 -4.15 -19.84
C LYS A 49 23.12 -4.95 -18.82
N LEU A 50 22.43 -5.69 -17.94
CA LEU A 50 23.04 -6.45 -16.85
C LEU A 50 22.76 -7.95 -16.95
N CYS A 51 23.73 -8.78 -16.55
CA CYS A 51 23.47 -10.19 -16.24
C CYS A 51 22.72 -10.32 -14.90
N GLN A 52 22.12 -11.47 -14.63
CA GLN A 52 21.31 -11.70 -13.41
C GLN A 52 22.08 -11.44 -12.12
N LEU A 53 23.33 -11.92 -12.00
CA LEU A 53 24.14 -11.73 -10.78
C LEU A 53 24.50 -10.27 -10.53
N CYS A 54 24.90 -9.54 -11.59
CA CYS A 54 25.19 -8.12 -11.48
C CYS A 54 23.93 -7.32 -11.16
N PHE A 55 22.79 -7.72 -11.74
CA PHE A 55 21.50 -7.10 -11.42
C PHE A 55 21.15 -7.26 -9.95
N PHE A 56 21.28 -8.46 -9.36
CA PHE A 56 21.02 -8.66 -7.93
C PHE A 56 21.91 -7.78 -7.05
N ASN A 57 23.22 -7.76 -7.35
CA ASN A 57 24.16 -6.97 -6.57
C ASN A 57 23.83 -5.47 -6.63
N VAL A 58 23.58 -4.94 -7.82
CA VAL A 58 23.23 -3.52 -8.01
C VAL A 58 21.89 -3.19 -7.34
N PHE A 59 20.87 -4.02 -7.54
CA PHE A 59 19.55 -3.83 -6.97
C PHE A 59 19.61 -3.77 -5.43
N GLU A 60 20.27 -4.75 -4.80
CA GLU A 60 20.43 -4.81 -3.35
C GLU A 60 21.33 -3.69 -2.82
N THR A 61 22.40 -3.34 -3.53
CA THR A 61 23.33 -2.27 -3.13
C THR A 61 22.67 -0.89 -3.20
N GLU A 62 21.85 -0.59 -4.22
CA GLU A 62 21.13 0.69 -4.31
C GLU A 62 20.11 0.84 -3.18
N ILE A 63 19.45 -0.26 -2.78
CA ILE A 63 18.53 -0.27 -1.64
C ILE A 63 19.31 -0.06 -0.34
N HIS A 64 20.45 -0.75 -0.16
CA HIS A 64 21.36 -0.53 0.97
C HIS A 64 21.80 0.94 1.06
N GLN A 65 22.25 1.55 -0.04
CA GLN A 65 22.63 2.96 -0.09
C GLN A 65 21.45 3.88 0.26
N THR A 66 20.24 3.56 -0.20
CA THR A 66 19.04 4.33 0.16
C THR A 66 18.77 4.26 1.67
N ILE A 67 18.97 3.10 2.28
CA ILE A 67 18.82 2.88 3.72
C ILE A 67 19.87 3.68 4.51
N THR A 68 21.14 3.58 4.12
CA THR A 68 22.25 4.22 4.85
C THR A 68 22.26 5.74 4.67
N ASN A 69 22.05 6.24 3.44
CA ASN A 69 22.07 7.69 3.17
C ASN A 69 20.96 8.44 3.90
N ASN A 70 19.84 7.77 4.18
CA ASN A 70 18.70 8.35 4.89
C ASN A 70 18.66 7.93 6.38
N ASN A 71 19.66 7.20 6.87
CA ASN A 71 19.72 6.65 8.23
C ASN A 71 18.38 6.03 8.67
N LEU A 72 17.80 5.16 7.84
CA LEU A 72 16.44 4.66 8.08
C LEU A 72 16.34 3.83 9.37
N TYR A 73 17.39 3.10 9.72
CA TYR A 73 17.39 2.13 10.80
C TYR A 73 18.58 2.32 11.74
N HIS A 74 18.38 1.90 12.99
CA HIS A 74 19.46 1.73 13.96
C HIS A 74 19.69 0.25 14.25
N ARG A 75 20.94 -0.10 14.61
CA ARG A 75 21.29 -1.47 14.99
C ARG A 75 20.49 -1.91 16.22
N GLY A 76 19.93 -3.12 16.20
CA GLY A 76 19.09 -3.64 17.28
C GLY A 76 17.64 -3.16 17.26
N GLU A 77 17.23 -2.38 16.25
CA GLU A 77 15.86 -1.90 16.12
C GLU A 77 14.90 -3.03 15.68
N LYS A 78 13.69 -3.06 16.24
CA LYS A 78 12.61 -3.94 15.79
C LYS A 78 11.82 -3.29 14.67
N LEU A 79 11.62 -4.00 13.56
CA LEU A 79 10.94 -3.50 12.38
C LEU A 79 9.73 -4.38 12.01
N ALA A 80 8.59 -3.74 11.79
CA ALA A 80 7.39 -4.39 11.26
C ALA A 80 7.34 -4.21 9.73
N LEU A 81 7.58 -5.28 8.99
CA LEU A 81 7.50 -5.31 7.53
C LEU A 81 6.05 -5.53 7.10
N GLY A 82 5.46 -4.54 6.41
CA GLY A 82 4.11 -4.65 5.89
C GLY A 82 4.00 -5.73 4.81
N ALA A 83 3.30 -6.82 5.10
CA ALA A 83 3.16 -7.99 4.24
C ALA A 83 1.75 -8.08 3.66
N SER A 84 1.58 -7.71 2.38
CA SER A 84 0.31 -7.85 1.66
C SER A 84 0.23 -9.14 0.83
N GLY A 85 1.29 -9.93 0.76
CA GLY A 85 1.39 -11.12 -0.10
C GLY A 85 1.66 -10.81 -1.58
N GLY A 86 1.64 -9.52 -1.95
CA GLY A 86 1.99 -9.07 -3.30
C GLY A 86 3.49 -8.95 -3.52
N LYS A 87 3.88 -8.88 -4.80
CA LYS A 87 5.28 -8.81 -5.28
C LYS A 87 6.17 -7.84 -4.50
N ASP A 88 5.70 -6.60 -4.27
CA ASP A 88 6.52 -5.55 -3.68
C ASP A 88 6.82 -5.85 -2.20
N SER A 89 5.82 -6.34 -1.46
CA SER A 89 5.99 -6.71 -0.05
C SER A 89 6.82 -7.99 0.13
N THR A 90 6.69 -8.96 -0.76
CA THR A 90 7.49 -10.20 -0.73
C THR A 90 8.97 -9.90 -1.03
N VAL A 91 9.25 -9.10 -2.06
CA VAL A 91 10.62 -8.69 -2.39
C VAL A 91 11.20 -7.84 -1.26
N LEU A 92 10.41 -6.95 -0.64
CA LEU A 92 10.85 -6.20 0.54
C LEU A 92 11.28 -7.13 1.68
N ALA A 93 10.46 -8.12 2.04
CA ALA A 93 10.81 -9.07 3.10
C ALA A 93 12.09 -9.84 2.78
N TYR A 94 12.22 -10.34 1.55
CA TYR A 94 13.40 -11.07 1.10
C TYR A 94 14.67 -10.21 1.11
N VAL A 95 14.60 -8.99 0.57
CA VAL A 95 15.75 -8.08 0.49
C VAL A 95 16.15 -7.61 1.88
N MET A 96 15.19 -7.24 2.73
CA MET A 96 15.50 -6.82 4.11
C MET A 96 16.19 -7.92 4.90
N LYS A 97 15.76 -9.18 4.77
CA LYS A 97 16.46 -10.34 5.34
C LYS A 97 17.88 -10.47 4.79
N THR A 98 18.02 -10.46 3.46
CA THR A 98 19.32 -10.61 2.78
C THR A 98 20.31 -9.50 3.16
N LEU A 99 19.84 -8.26 3.25
CA LEU A 99 20.66 -7.11 3.65
C LEU A 99 21.01 -7.14 5.12
N ASN A 100 20.09 -7.57 5.99
CA ASN A 100 20.35 -7.73 7.42
C ASN A 100 21.47 -8.75 7.66
N ASP A 101 21.46 -9.87 6.94
CA ASP A 101 22.47 -10.92 7.07
C ASP A 101 23.81 -10.51 6.42
N ARG A 102 23.79 -9.80 5.27
CA ARG A 102 24.99 -9.38 4.55
C ARG A 102 25.74 -8.24 5.22
N TYR A 103 25.01 -7.24 5.73
CA TYR A 103 25.59 -6.00 6.26
C TYR A 103 25.52 -5.92 7.80
N ASP A 104 25.10 -6.98 8.48
CA ASP A 104 24.98 -7.08 9.94
C ASP A 104 24.22 -5.88 10.55
N TYR A 105 23.04 -5.58 10.01
CA TYR A 105 22.21 -4.51 10.56
C TYR A 105 21.69 -4.84 11.97
N GLY A 106 21.66 -6.11 12.36
CA GLY A 106 21.17 -6.55 13.67
C GLY A 106 19.70 -6.21 13.93
N LEU A 107 18.86 -6.24 12.90
CA LEU A 107 17.44 -5.89 12.97
C LEU A 107 16.61 -7.10 13.38
N ASP A 108 15.60 -6.87 14.23
CA ASP A 108 14.56 -7.85 14.55
C ASP A 108 13.37 -7.62 13.61
N LEU A 109 13.24 -8.50 12.61
CA LEU A 109 12.28 -8.36 11.52
C LEU A 109 11.01 -9.18 11.81
N VAL A 110 9.86 -8.52 11.81
CA VAL A 110 8.54 -9.15 11.99
C VAL A 110 7.64 -8.81 10.81
N LEU A 111 6.94 -9.79 10.24
CA LEU A 111 5.93 -9.57 9.21
C LEU A 111 4.62 -9.11 9.87
N LEU A 112 4.04 -8.03 9.35
CA LEU A 112 2.75 -7.51 9.78
C LEU A 112 1.78 -7.50 8.59
N SER A 113 0.73 -8.31 8.67
CA SER A 113 -0.28 -8.45 7.63
C SER A 113 -1.64 -7.96 8.12
N ILE A 114 -2.43 -7.35 7.24
CA ILE A 114 -3.77 -6.87 7.57
C ILE A 114 -4.78 -7.68 6.79
N ASP A 115 -5.72 -8.30 7.49
CA ASP A 115 -6.86 -8.94 6.84
C ASP A 115 -8.00 -7.93 6.69
N GLU A 116 -8.23 -7.47 5.44
CA GLU A 116 -9.31 -6.56 5.13
C GLU A 116 -10.70 -7.24 5.04
N GLY A 117 -10.75 -8.58 4.97
CA GLY A 117 -11.99 -9.33 4.79
C GLY A 117 -12.63 -9.13 3.41
N ILE A 118 -11.83 -9.29 2.34
CA ILE A 118 -12.31 -9.30 0.94
C ILE A 118 -12.35 -10.74 0.47
N VAL A 119 -13.55 -11.27 0.26
CA VAL A 119 -13.77 -12.68 -0.12
C VAL A 119 -13.15 -12.98 -1.49
N GLY A 120 -12.44 -14.12 -1.59
CA GLY A 120 -11.85 -14.59 -2.85
C GLY A 120 -10.61 -13.82 -3.32
N TYR A 121 -10.16 -12.83 -2.56
CA TYR A 121 -8.89 -12.13 -2.79
C TYR A 121 -7.95 -12.32 -1.61
N ARG A 122 -8.44 -12.08 -0.39
CA ARG A 122 -7.56 -12.01 0.78
C ARG A 122 -7.15 -13.38 1.30
N ASP A 123 -7.98 -14.40 1.09
CA ASP A 123 -7.71 -15.78 1.51
C ASP A 123 -6.42 -16.32 0.86
N ASP A 124 -6.31 -16.24 -0.46
CA ASP A 124 -5.13 -16.68 -1.24
C ASP A 124 -3.89 -15.85 -0.92
N SER A 125 -4.10 -14.55 -0.74
CA SER A 125 -3.05 -13.61 -0.39
C SER A 125 -2.47 -13.91 1.01
N LEU A 126 -3.31 -14.21 2.00
CA LEU A 126 -2.88 -14.61 3.34
C LEU A 126 -2.19 -15.99 3.34
N ALA A 127 -2.65 -16.94 2.53
CA ALA A 127 -1.96 -18.22 2.36
C ALA A 127 -0.52 -18.01 1.86
N THR A 128 -0.32 -17.07 0.93
CA THR A 128 1.02 -16.68 0.45
C THR A 128 1.86 -16.02 1.54
N VAL A 129 1.28 -15.13 2.35
CA VAL A 129 2.00 -14.52 3.49
C VAL A 129 2.42 -15.58 4.52
N LYS A 130 1.58 -16.57 4.81
CA LYS A 130 1.92 -17.70 5.69
C LYS A 130 3.05 -18.55 5.12
N ARG A 131 3.07 -18.80 3.80
CA ARG A 131 4.20 -19.48 3.13
C ARG A 131 5.50 -18.68 3.25
N ASN A 132 5.42 -17.35 3.06
CA ASN A 132 6.57 -16.45 3.22
C ASN A 132 7.12 -16.45 4.66
N GLN A 133 6.25 -16.53 5.67
CA GLN A 133 6.65 -16.67 7.07
C GLN A 133 7.56 -17.88 7.27
N VAL A 134 7.14 -19.04 6.75
CA VAL A 134 7.90 -20.30 6.85
C VAL A 134 9.19 -20.22 6.02
N GLN A 135 9.11 -19.71 4.79
CA GLN A 135 10.26 -19.64 3.89
C GLN A 135 11.38 -18.73 4.41
N TYR A 136 11.04 -17.61 5.06
CA TYR A 136 12.01 -16.62 5.52
C TYR A 136 12.34 -16.74 7.02
N GLY A 137 11.61 -17.59 7.75
CA GLY A 137 11.77 -17.77 9.19
C GLY A 137 11.54 -16.47 9.96
N LEU A 138 10.54 -15.67 9.55
CA LEU A 138 10.20 -14.40 10.18
C LEU A 138 8.88 -14.56 10.95
N PRO A 139 8.72 -14.03 12.17
CA PRO A 139 7.43 -14.03 12.86
C PRO A 139 6.38 -13.28 12.05
N LEU A 140 5.12 -13.71 12.11
CA LEU A 140 4.00 -13.09 11.41
C LEU A 140 2.89 -12.74 12.41
N GLU A 141 2.44 -11.49 12.35
CA GLU A 141 1.22 -11.03 13.02
C GLU A 141 0.19 -10.66 11.96
N ILE A 142 -1.05 -11.14 12.14
CA ILE A 142 -2.18 -10.84 11.28
C ILE A 142 -3.20 -10.06 12.10
N VAL A 143 -3.65 -8.92 11.57
CA VAL A 143 -4.66 -8.07 12.22
C VAL A 143 -5.85 -7.90 11.29
N SER A 144 -7.05 -8.30 11.73
CA SER A 144 -8.26 -8.20 10.91
C SER A 144 -9.01 -6.87 11.11
N TYR A 145 -9.64 -6.39 10.05
CA TYR A 145 -10.59 -5.28 10.13
C TYR A 145 -11.81 -5.61 10.98
N LYS A 146 -12.25 -6.88 10.97
CA LYS A 146 -13.37 -7.31 11.80
C LYS A 146 -13.07 -7.09 13.28
N ASP A 147 -11.85 -7.43 13.71
CA ASP A 147 -11.44 -7.25 15.11
C ASP A 147 -11.23 -5.78 15.48
N LEU A 148 -10.65 -4.99 14.57
CA LEU A 148 -10.29 -3.59 14.86
C LEU A 148 -11.47 -2.61 14.78
N TYR A 149 -12.41 -2.88 13.88
CA TYR A 149 -13.44 -1.93 13.49
C TYR A 149 -14.85 -2.53 13.53
N ASN A 150 -15.01 -3.85 13.69
CA ASN A 150 -16.27 -4.58 13.56
C ASN A 150 -16.92 -4.48 12.16
N TRP A 151 -16.09 -4.24 11.15
CA TRP A 151 -16.48 -4.12 9.74
C TRP A 151 -15.50 -4.90 8.87
N THR A 152 -15.98 -5.61 7.86
CA THR A 152 -15.13 -6.09 6.75
C THR A 152 -15.16 -5.10 5.58
N MET A 153 -14.21 -5.21 4.65
CA MET A 153 -14.25 -4.38 3.44
C MET A 153 -15.47 -4.66 2.58
N ASP A 154 -15.92 -5.90 2.49
CA ASP A 154 -17.11 -6.24 1.71
C ASP A 154 -18.37 -5.58 2.31
N GLU A 155 -18.52 -5.61 3.64
CA GLU A 155 -19.61 -4.88 4.33
C GLU A 155 -19.54 -3.36 4.09
N ILE A 156 -18.34 -2.79 4.07
CA ILE A 156 -18.13 -1.36 3.78
C ILE A 156 -18.57 -1.03 2.35
N VAL A 157 -18.16 -1.86 1.37
CA VAL A 157 -18.51 -1.67 -0.05
C VAL A 157 -20.01 -1.75 -0.27
N THR A 158 -20.71 -2.68 0.41
CA THR A 158 -22.19 -2.76 0.35
C THR A 158 -22.86 -1.48 0.82
N CYS A 159 -22.31 -0.79 1.82
CA CYS A 159 -22.87 0.47 2.33
C CYS A 159 -22.48 1.70 1.50
N CYS A 160 -21.21 1.83 1.08
CA CYS A 160 -20.69 3.07 0.47
C CYS A 160 -20.54 3.03 -1.05
N GLY A 161 -20.69 1.87 -1.67
CA GLY A 161 -20.39 1.63 -3.08
C GLY A 161 -18.89 1.50 -3.39
N ILE A 162 -18.57 0.97 -4.57
CA ILE A 162 -17.21 0.59 -4.98
C ILE A 162 -16.29 1.80 -5.13
N ARG A 163 -16.75 2.87 -5.80
CA ARG A 163 -15.94 4.08 -6.08
C ARG A 163 -15.26 4.69 -4.85
N ASN A 164 -15.93 4.67 -3.70
CA ASN A 164 -15.43 5.28 -2.47
C ASN A 164 -14.71 4.28 -1.55
N SER A 165 -14.81 2.97 -1.82
CA SER A 165 -14.28 1.91 -0.95
C SER A 165 -12.77 2.00 -0.69
N CYS A 166 -11.98 2.34 -1.72
CA CYS A 166 -10.52 2.48 -1.61
C CYS A 166 -10.10 3.59 -0.64
N THR A 167 -10.93 4.62 -0.48
CA THR A 167 -10.71 5.70 0.49
C THR A 167 -10.83 5.19 1.92
N TYR A 168 -11.88 4.42 2.21
CA TYR A 168 -12.06 3.76 3.52
C TYR A 168 -10.92 2.80 3.78
N CYS A 169 -10.67 1.90 2.84
CA CYS A 169 -9.62 0.89 2.95
C CYS A 169 -8.24 1.53 3.23
N GLY A 170 -7.85 2.59 2.51
CA GLY A 170 -6.55 3.23 2.71
C GLY A 170 -6.39 3.90 4.08
N VAL A 171 -7.45 4.49 4.62
CA VAL A 171 -7.43 5.11 5.96
C VAL A 171 -7.40 4.05 7.06
N LEU A 172 -8.24 3.02 6.95
CA LEU A 172 -8.33 1.92 7.91
C LEU A 172 -7.06 1.06 7.90
N ARG A 173 -6.48 0.79 6.73
CA ARG A 173 -5.23 0.02 6.59
C ARG A 173 -4.07 0.72 7.29
N ARG A 174 -3.97 2.03 7.10
CA ARG A 174 -2.94 2.85 7.72
C ARG A 174 -3.02 2.79 9.25
N GLN A 175 -4.22 2.94 9.80
CA GLN A 175 -4.44 2.85 11.24
C GLN A 175 -4.25 1.42 11.77
N ALA A 176 -4.63 0.41 10.99
CA ALA A 176 -4.44 -1.00 11.34
C ALA A 176 -2.95 -1.38 11.42
N LEU A 177 -2.11 -0.89 10.49
CA LEU A 177 -0.66 -1.08 10.57
C LEU A 177 -0.09 -0.50 11.85
N ASP A 178 -0.53 0.70 12.24
CA ASP A 178 -0.01 1.37 13.44
C ASP A 178 -0.46 0.65 14.71
N ARG A 179 -1.72 0.22 14.77
CA ARG A 179 -2.23 -0.58 15.90
C ARG A 179 -1.55 -1.94 15.98
N GLY A 180 -1.31 -2.61 14.85
CA GLY A 180 -0.60 -3.88 14.78
C GLY A 180 0.85 -3.75 15.22
N ALA A 181 1.56 -2.71 14.78
CA ALA A 181 2.92 -2.43 15.20
C ALA A 181 2.99 -2.15 16.72
N LEU A 182 2.07 -1.34 17.24
CA LEU A 182 1.99 -1.04 18.68
C LEU A 182 1.69 -2.28 19.52
N LYS A 183 0.85 -3.22 19.04
CA LYS A 183 0.56 -4.50 19.72
C LYS A 183 1.83 -5.34 19.90
N LEU A 184 2.74 -5.26 18.93
CA LEU A 184 4.04 -5.94 18.95
C LEU A 184 5.14 -5.15 19.69
N GLY A 185 4.83 -3.95 20.19
CA GLY A 185 5.82 -3.04 20.79
C GLY A 185 6.81 -2.45 19.76
N ILE A 186 6.43 -2.42 18.48
CA ILE A 186 7.27 -1.94 17.38
C ILE A 186 6.86 -0.51 17.00
N ASN A 187 7.85 0.39 16.96
CA ASN A 187 7.63 1.81 16.60
C ASN A 187 8.01 2.14 15.16
N HIS A 188 8.39 1.14 14.34
CA HIS A 188 8.82 1.36 12.97
C HIS A 188 8.19 0.33 12.02
N VAL A 189 7.40 0.83 11.08
CA VAL A 189 6.81 0.03 9.99
C VAL A 189 7.52 0.31 8.67
N VAL A 190 7.89 -0.73 7.94
CA VAL A 190 8.50 -0.64 6.61
C VAL A 190 7.49 -1.10 5.57
N THR A 191 7.36 -0.34 4.48
CA THR A 191 6.38 -0.66 3.42
C THR A 191 7.06 -0.74 2.05
N GLY A 192 6.55 -1.61 1.19
CA GLY A 192 7.10 -1.86 -0.15
C GLY A 192 6.73 -0.82 -1.21
N HIS A 193 6.48 0.43 -0.84
CA HIS A 193 6.16 1.48 -1.82
C HIS A 193 7.39 1.74 -2.71
N ASN A 194 7.21 1.52 -4.00
CA ASN A 194 8.27 1.65 -5.01
C ASN A 194 8.29 3.07 -5.63
N ALA A 195 9.25 3.33 -6.53
CA ALA A 195 9.39 4.63 -7.20
C ALA A 195 8.13 5.00 -8.01
N ASP A 196 7.54 4.03 -8.72
CA ASP A 196 6.31 4.23 -9.49
C ASP A 196 5.14 4.67 -8.57
N ASP A 197 4.96 4.04 -7.41
CA ASP A 197 3.92 4.41 -6.42
C ASP A 197 4.12 5.85 -5.89
N MET A 198 5.37 6.25 -5.71
CA MET A 198 5.74 7.59 -5.24
C MET A 198 5.44 8.63 -6.32
N ALA A 199 5.83 8.35 -7.58
CA ALA A 199 5.56 9.22 -8.72
C ALA A 199 4.05 9.34 -9.01
N GLU A 200 3.32 8.22 -8.98
CA GLU A 200 1.85 8.19 -9.08
C GLU A 200 1.22 9.08 -8.00
N THR A 201 1.71 9.02 -6.77
CA THR A 201 1.18 9.83 -5.66
C THR A 201 1.43 11.33 -5.88
N VAL A 202 2.63 11.72 -6.34
CA VAL A 202 2.94 13.12 -6.68
C VAL A 202 2.00 13.62 -7.77
N LEU A 203 1.87 12.85 -8.85
CA LEU A 203 1.01 13.20 -9.99
C LEU A 203 -0.46 13.30 -9.58
N MET A 204 -0.97 12.34 -8.81
CA MET A 204 -2.34 12.37 -8.29
C MET A 204 -2.60 13.64 -7.46
N ASN A 205 -1.67 14.05 -6.60
CA ASN A 205 -1.84 15.25 -5.77
C ASN A 205 -1.79 16.53 -6.60
N ILE A 206 -0.97 16.59 -7.65
CA ILE A 206 -0.96 17.70 -8.62
C ILE A 206 -2.29 17.76 -9.37
N LEU A 207 -2.75 16.65 -9.94
CA LEU A 207 -3.99 16.58 -10.72
C LEU A 207 -5.24 16.93 -9.88
N ARG A 208 -5.20 16.64 -8.57
CA ARG A 208 -6.28 17.00 -7.63
C ARG A 208 -6.16 18.41 -7.04
N GLY A 209 -5.03 19.09 -7.25
CA GLY A 209 -4.73 20.37 -6.60
C GLY A 209 -4.54 20.29 -5.08
N ASP A 210 -4.19 19.12 -4.52
CA ASP A 210 -3.94 18.95 -3.08
C ASP A 210 -2.52 19.37 -2.71
N LEU A 211 -2.30 20.68 -2.67
CA LEU A 211 -1.01 21.29 -2.36
C LEU A 211 -0.50 20.91 -0.96
N ALA A 212 -1.40 20.71 0.01
CA ALA A 212 -1.02 20.41 1.40
C ALA A 212 -0.36 19.03 1.56
N ARG A 213 -0.64 18.09 0.65
CA ARG A 213 -0.02 16.76 0.66
C ARG A 213 1.22 16.67 -0.20
N LEU A 214 1.43 17.62 -1.10
CA LEU A 214 2.48 17.57 -2.11
C LEU A 214 3.87 17.51 -1.47
N GLU A 215 4.16 18.39 -0.51
CA GLU A 215 5.45 18.42 0.24
C GLU A 215 5.77 17.10 0.95
N LYS A 216 4.75 16.36 1.38
CA LYS A 216 4.91 15.09 2.12
C LYS A 216 4.86 13.86 1.21
N SER A 217 4.58 14.05 -0.08
CA SER A 217 4.36 12.94 -1.02
C SER A 217 5.63 12.15 -1.28
N THR A 218 6.77 12.82 -1.31
CA THR A 218 8.09 12.24 -1.61
C THR A 218 8.90 11.86 -0.35
N ALA A 219 8.34 12.08 0.84
CA ALA A 219 9.01 11.75 2.09
C ALA A 219 9.30 10.25 2.20
N ILE A 220 10.58 9.92 2.43
CA ILE A 220 11.06 8.53 2.57
C ILE A 220 10.68 7.96 3.94
N ILE A 221 10.84 8.77 4.98
CA ILE A 221 10.30 8.55 6.31
C ILE A 221 9.07 9.43 6.44
N THR A 222 7.95 8.81 6.78
CA THR A 222 6.72 9.53 7.09
C THR A 222 6.41 9.35 8.56
N GLU A 223 6.68 10.40 9.33
CA GLU A 223 6.15 10.57 10.66
C GLU A 223 4.81 11.28 10.53
N SER A 224 3.74 10.59 10.91
CA SER A 224 2.45 11.25 10.99
C SER A 224 2.41 12.02 12.30
N ALA A 225 2.08 13.31 12.30
CA ALA A 225 1.92 14.13 13.52
C ALA A 225 0.94 13.53 14.55
N GLY A 226 0.19 12.50 14.16
CA GLY A 226 -0.67 11.70 15.01
C GLY A 226 -0.41 10.20 14.96
N SER A 227 0.81 9.71 14.74
CA SER A 227 1.16 8.31 15.05
C SER A 227 2.57 8.24 15.64
N PRO A 228 2.79 7.50 16.75
CA PRO A 228 4.13 7.28 17.29
C PRO A 228 4.97 6.34 16.40
N VAL A 229 4.33 5.68 15.43
CA VAL A 229 4.96 4.72 14.53
C VAL A 229 5.52 5.46 13.32
N LYS A 230 6.85 5.44 13.16
CA LYS A 230 7.51 5.96 11.96
C LYS A 230 7.35 4.97 10.81
N ARG A 231 7.17 5.46 9.58
CA ARG A 231 7.10 4.60 8.38
C ARG A 231 8.19 4.90 7.39
N SER A 232 8.96 3.88 7.00
CA SER A 232 10.00 4.00 5.97
C SER A 232 9.65 3.27 4.68
N LYS A 233 10.26 3.73 3.58
CA LYS A 233 10.08 3.22 2.21
C LYS A 233 11.44 2.97 1.55
N PRO A 234 12.07 1.81 1.75
CA PRO A 234 13.38 1.50 1.18
C PRO A 234 13.38 1.50 -0.35
N PHE A 235 12.24 1.19 -0.98
CA PHE A 235 12.10 1.10 -2.42
C PHE A 235 11.76 2.44 -3.09
N LYS A 236 11.92 3.57 -2.39
CA LYS A 236 11.60 4.91 -2.91
C LYS A 236 12.20 5.20 -4.30
N PHE A 237 13.41 4.71 -4.57
CA PHE A 237 14.11 4.92 -5.85
C PHE A 237 14.17 3.66 -6.72
N THR A 238 13.48 2.60 -6.32
CA THR A 238 13.47 1.31 -7.01
C THR A 238 12.24 1.21 -7.91
N TYR A 239 12.45 0.94 -9.20
CA TYR A 239 11.35 0.81 -10.16
C TYR A 239 10.56 -0.49 -9.94
N GLN A 240 9.25 -0.43 -10.14
CA GLN A 240 8.36 -1.58 -10.03
C GLN A 240 8.76 -2.71 -10.99
N LYS A 241 9.18 -2.38 -12.23
CA LYS A 241 9.69 -3.37 -13.20
C LYS A 241 10.91 -4.12 -12.67
N GLU A 242 11.82 -3.44 -11.96
CA GLU A 242 12.99 -4.10 -11.36
C GLU A 242 12.59 -5.03 -10.22
N ILE A 243 11.62 -4.63 -9.39
CA ILE A 243 11.05 -5.48 -8.33
C ILE A 243 10.44 -6.76 -8.91
N VAL A 244 9.65 -6.64 -9.98
CA VAL A 244 9.04 -7.79 -10.68
C VAL A 244 10.12 -8.73 -11.23
N LEU A 245 11.14 -8.18 -11.90
CA LEU A 245 12.24 -8.96 -12.45
C LEU A 245 13.05 -9.66 -11.35
N TYR A 246 13.29 -8.96 -10.23
CA TYR A 246 13.99 -9.52 -9.07
C TYR A 246 13.21 -10.70 -8.49
N ALA A 247 11.90 -10.53 -8.25
CA ALA A 247 11.02 -11.60 -7.77
C ALA A 247 11.04 -12.82 -8.71
N HIS A 248 10.95 -12.57 -10.02
CA HIS A 248 10.97 -13.62 -11.04
C HIS A 248 12.30 -14.40 -11.05
N PHE A 249 13.45 -13.72 -11.08
CA PHE A 249 14.74 -14.42 -11.14
C PHE A 249 15.08 -15.15 -9.83
N LYS A 250 14.62 -14.63 -8.68
CA LYS A 250 14.74 -15.32 -7.40
C LYS A 250 13.67 -16.39 -7.18
N LYS A 251 12.68 -16.50 -8.09
CA LYS A 251 11.54 -17.41 -8.01
C LYS A 251 10.79 -17.28 -6.68
N LEU A 252 10.55 -16.04 -6.27
CA LEU A 252 9.82 -15.75 -5.03
C LEU A 252 8.34 -16.08 -5.22
N ASP A 253 7.73 -16.57 -4.16
CA ASP A 253 6.32 -16.91 -4.10
C ASP A 253 5.50 -15.67 -3.71
N TYR A 254 4.73 -15.15 -4.67
CA TYR A 254 3.90 -13.98 -4.44
C TYR A 254 2.56 -14.11 -5.16
N PHE A 255 1.55 -13.45 -4.59
CA PHE A 255 0.23 -13.34 -5.16
C PHE A 255 0.19 -12.17 -6.16
N SER A 256 -0.20 -12.44 -7.41
CA SER A 256 -0.17 -11.45 -8.50
C SER A 256 -1.52 -10.80 -8.79
N THR A 257 -2.61 -11.35 -8.25
CA THR A 257 -3.97 -10.90 -8.54
C THR A 257 -4.18 -9.52 -7.92
N GLU A 258 -4.80 -8.62 -8.67
CA GLU A 258 -5.18 -7.30 -8.15
C GLU A 258 -6.49 -7.40 -7.35
N CYS A 259 -6.71 -6.43 -6.45
CA CYS A 259 -7.94 -6.39 -5.66
C CYS A 259 -9.15 -6.10 -6.54
N THR A 260 -10.26 -6.80 -6.31
CA THR A 260 -11.53 -6.67 -7.05
C THR A 260 -12.04 -5.23 -7.13
N TYR A 261 -11.78 -4.41 -6.10
CA TYR A 261 -12.23 -3.02 -6.02
C TYR A 261 -11.20 -1.98 -6.51
N ALA A 262 -9.98 -2.41 -6.88
CA ALA A 262 -8.91 -1.52 -7.31
C ALA A 262 -9.13 -0.86 -8.69
N PRO A 263 -9.75 -1.50 -9.71
CA PRO A 263 -9.86 -0.93 -11.06
C PRO A 263 -10.59 0.41 -11.14
N GLU A 264 -11.56 0.67 -10.27
CA GLU A 264 -12.29 1.95 -10.25
C GLU A 264 -11.52 3.10 -9.57
N ALA A 265 -10.34 2.83 -9.01
CA ALA A 265 -9.58 3.84 -8.30
C ALA A 265 -8.91 4.84 -9.26
N PHE A 266 -8.98 6.13 -8.93
CA PHE A 266 -8.32 7.23 -9.68
C PHE A 266 -6.81 7.00 -9.94
N ARG A 267 -6.15 6.20 -9.10
CA ARG A 267 -4.74 5.83 -9.29
C ARG A 267 -4.49 5.16 -10.64
N GLY A 268 -5.46 4.41 -11.19
CA GLY A 268 -5.35 3.81 -12.52
C GLY A 268 -5.11 4.84 -13.62
N THR A 269 -5.77 6.00 -13.56
CA THR A 269 -5.58 7.10 -14.52
C THR A 269 -4.18 7.70 -14.43
N ALA A 270 -3.68 7.94 -13.22
CA ALA A 270 -2.32 8.45 -13.02
C ALA A 270 -1.25 7.45 -13.51
N ARG A 271 -1.48 6.15 -13.29
CA ARG A 271 -0.60 5.08 -13.76
C ARG A 271 -0.52 5.03 -15.28
N GLU A 272 -1.65 5.15 -15.98
CA GLU A 272 -1.66 5.13 -17.45
C GLU A 272 -0.91 6.33 -18.03
N LEU A 273 -1.16 7.54 -17.48
CA LEU A 273 -0.41 8.74 -17.87
C LEU A 273 1.10 8.57 -17.64
N MET A 274 1.49 8.02 -16.48
CA MET A 274 2.90 7.79 -16.17
C MET A 274 3.55 6.78 -17.14
N LYS A 275 2.86 5.69 -17.50
CA LYS A 275 3.33 4.74 -18.52
C LYS A 275 3.52 5.39 -19.89
N GLN A 276 2.65 6.32 -20.28
CA GLN A 276 2.79 7.05 -21.54
C GLN A 276 4.02 7.97 -21.53
N LEU A 277 4.28 8.64 -20.41
CA LEU A 277 5.48 9.47 -20.24
C LEU A 277 6.77 8.64 -20.15
N GLU A 278 6.73 7.45 -19.55
CA GLU A 278 7.88 6.55 -19.50
C GLU A 278 8.30 6.06 -20.90
N LYS A 279 7.34 5.91 -21.83
CA LYS A 279 7.63 5.53 -23.23
C LYS A 279 8.45 6.60 -23.96
N SER A 280 8.20 7.88 -23.69
CA SER A 280 8.97 8.98 -24.30
C SER A 280 10.30 9.20 -23.57
N ARG A 281 10.31 9.11 -22.24
CA ARG A 281 11.50 9.29 -21.41
C ARG A 281 11.52 8.31 -20.24
N SER A 282 12.45 7.37 -20.28
CA SER A 282 12.61 6.30 -19.27
C SER A 282 12.91 6.81 -17.85
N SER A 283 13.54 7.99 -17.71
CA SER A 283 13.84 8.59 -16.41
C SER A 283 12.64 9.31 -15.76
N THR A 284 11.48 9.39 -16.42
CA THR A 284 10.32 10.17 -15.96
C THR A 284 9.94 9.88 -14.50
N VAL A 285 9.94 8.62 -14.07
CA VAL A 285 9.56 8.24 -12.69
C VAL A 285 10.45 8.93 -11.66
N ILE A 286 11.76 8.87 -11.85
CA ILE A 286 12.74 9.51 -10.95
C ILE A 286 12.68 11.03 -11.09
N ASP A 287 12.51 11.55 -12.31
CA ASP A 287 12.41 13.00 -12.56
C ASP A 287 11.18 13.61 -11.85
N ILE A 288 10.05 12.90 -11.80
CA ILE A 288 8.86 13.32 -11.04
C ILE A 288 9.12 13.29 -9.54
N ILE A 289 9.79 12.26 -9.02
CA ILE A 289 10.16 12.19 -7.60
C ILE A 289 11.09 13.34 -7.23
N TYR A 290 12.15 13.56 -8.03
CA TYR A 290 13.08 14.66 -7.84
C TYR A 290 12.38 16.03 -7.89
N SER A 291 11.45 16.21 -8.84
CA SER A 291 10.64 17.42 -8.90
C SER A 291 9.79 17.59 -7.65
N GLY A 292 9.15 16.52 -7.15
CA GLY A 292 8.36 16.55 -5.93
C GLY A 292 9.18 16.77 -4.65
N GLU A 293 10.46 16.37 -4.61
CA GLU A 293 11.38 16.68 -3.50
C GLU A 293 11.79 18.15 -3.47
N ASN A 294 11.97 18.76 -4.64
CA ASN A 294 12.39 20.16 -4.77
C ASN A 294 11.22 21.15 -4.80
N LEU A 295 9.98 20.65 -4.89
CA LEU A 295 8.78 21.48 -4.91
C LEU A 295 8.39 21.91 -3.50
N LEU A 296 9.01 22.98 -3.03
CA LEU A 296 8.72 23.62 -1.74
C LEU A 296 7.66 24.71 -1.92
N LEU A 297 6.60 24.67 -1.12
CA LEU A 297 5.59 25.73 -1.14
C LEU A 297 6.05 26.89 -0.26
N GLN A 298 5.64 28.11 -0.62
CA GLN A 298 5.89 29.25 0.25
C GLN A 298 5.23 29.04 1.61
N PRO A 299 5.94 29.26 2.73
CA PRO A 299 5.37 29.10 4.05
C PRO A 299 4.18 30.06 4.21
N LYS A 300 3.05 29.55 4.70
CA LYS A 300 1.86 30.38 4.94
C LYS A 300 2.22 31.49 5.93
N ARG A 301 2.04 32.75 5.53
CA ARG A 301 2.16 33.91 6.43
C ARG A 301 1.14 33.76 7.57
N ILE A 302 1.59 33.39 8.76
CA ILE A 302 0.76 33.37 9.96
C ILE A 302 0.50 34.84 10.34
N ASN A 303 -0.63 35.40 9.92
CA ASN A 303 -1.07 36.71 10.40
C ASN A 303 -1.36 36.62 11.90
N LYS A 304 -0.37 37.01 12.73
CA LYS A 304 -0.50 37.13 14.20
C LYS A 304 -1.49 38.22 14.64
N GLN A 305 -2.09 38.99 13.73
CA GLN A 305 -2.98 40.11 14.03
C GLN A 305 -4.46 39.70 14.18
N LYS A 306 -4.81 38.78 15.09
CA LYS A 306 -6.21 38.64 15.58
C LYS A 306 -6.32 38.28 17.07
N GLN A 307 -5.30 38.56 17.89
CA GLN A 307 -5.36 38.33 19.35
C GLN A 307 -5.57 39.58 20.22
N PHE A 308 -5.70 40.77 19.64
CA PHE A 308 -6.12 41.97 20.37
C PHE A 308 -7.47 42.47 19.84
N ARG A 309 -8.57 41.78 20.17
CA ARG A 309 -9.88 42.43 20.23
C ARG A 309 -10.20 42.68 21.70
N LYS A 310 -9.97 43.94 22.10
CA LYS A 310 -10.49 44.67 23.26
C LYS A 310 -11.38 43.83 24.19
N VAL A 311 -10.88 43.57 25.39
CA VAL A 311 -11.72 43.52 26.58
C VAL A 311 -12.39 44.89 26.69
N LYS A 312 -13.65 44.98 26.26
CA LYS A 312 -14.58 46.00 26.74
C LYS A 312 -15.52 45.29 27.69
N THR A 313 -15.39 45.66 28.95
CA THR A 313 -16.39 45.52 30.01
C THR A 313 -17.80 45.73 29.46
N ILE A 314 -18.68 44.74 29.67
CA ILE A 314 -20.12 44.94 29.57
C ILE A 314 -20.70 44.54 30.92
N ASP A 315 -21.25 45.54 31.57
CA ASP A 315 -22.04 45.46 32.79
C ASP A 315 -23.22 44.51 32.66
N LYS A 316 -23.61 43.94 33.80
CA LYS A 316 -24.86 43.23 34.02
C LYS A 316 -26.06 44.06 33.54
N LYS A 317 -26.95 43.43 32.76
CA LYS A 317 -28.41 43.32 33.05
C LYS A 317 -29.15 42.60 31.91
N THR A 318 -30.02 41.64 32.31
CA THR A 318 -31.28 41.18 31.67
C THR A 318 -31.20 40.57 30.27
N ALA A 319 -31.99 39.61 29.83
CA ALA A 319 -32.97 38.68 30.40
C ALA A 319 -33.17 37.60 29.31
N GLU A 320 -33.64 36.43 29.73
CA GLU A 320 -34.41 35.42 28.99
C GLU A 320 -34.63 35.63 27.47
N ASN A 321 -34.12 34.70 26.65
CA ASN A 321 -35.00 33.86 25.83
C ASN A 321 -34.22 32.73 25.15
N GLY A 322 -34.78 31.53 25.26
CA GLY A 322 -34.24 30.32 24.66
C GLY A 322 -34.36 30.34 23.13
N GLN A 323 -33.42 29.66 22.49
CA GLN A 323 -33.66 28.85 21.29
C GLN A 323 -32.42 27.98 21.01
N ASN A 324 -32.59 26.69 21.30
CA ASN A 324 -31.74 25.61 20.82
C ASN A 324 -31.70 25.64 19.29
N ASN A 325 -30.56 26.01 18.70
CA ASN A 325 -30.31 25.79 17.28
C ASN A 325 -29.25 24.71 17.09
N ASN A 326 -29.72 23.48 17.17
CA ASN A 326 -29.02 22.27 16.77
C ASN A 326 -28.91 22.25 15.24
N LYS A 327 -27.95 23.00 14.67
CA LYS A 327 -27.67 22.93 13.23
C LYS A 327 -26.94 21.63 12.92
N ASN A 328 -27.71 20.61 12.53
CA ASN A 328 -27.26 19.49 11.71
C ASN A 328 -26.45 20.07 10.53
N ARG A 329 -25.12 19.92 10.58
CA ARG A 329 -24.24 20.18 9.44
C ARG A 329 -23.96 18.84 8.79
N GLU A 330 -24.52 18.66 7.60
CA GLU A 330 -24.25 17.51 6.74
C GLU A 330 -22.74 17.43 6.46
N MET A 331 -22.19 16.23 6.65
CA MET A 331 -20.78 15.93 6.40
C MET A 331 -20.65 15.53 4.94
N GLU A 332 -20.14 16.42 4.10
CA GLU A 332 -19.84 16.08 2.71
C GLU A 332 -18.53 15.28 2.65
N VAL A 333 -18.62 14.07 2.08
CA VAL A 333 -17.45 13.35 1.57
C VAL A 333 -17.10 14.01 0.25
N LEU A 334 -15.98 14.74 0.22
CA LEU A 334 -15.52 15.41 -0.98
C LEU A 334 -15.12 14.34 -2.03
N SER A 335 -15.21 14.72 -3.31
CA SER A 335 -14.88 13.85 -4.46
C SER A 335 -13.42 13.36 -4.48
N ASP A 336 -12.59 13.86 -3.57
CA ASP A 336 -11.18 13.49 -3.35
C ASP A 336 -10.99 12.39 -2.28
N GLY A 337 -12.06 11.90 -1.65
CA GLY A 337 -12.02 10.94 -0.55
C GLY A 337 -11.49 11.54 0.77
N SER A 338 -11.41 12.87 0.86
CA SER A 338 -11.22 13.56 2.13
C SER A 338 -12.56 13.88 2.77
N ILE A 339 -12.56 13.99 4.09
CA ILE A 339 -13.74 14.41 4.84
C ILE A 339 -13.45 15.82 5.28
N SER A 340 -14.37 16.74 5.00
CA SER A 340 -14.34 18.10 5.53
C SER A 340 -14.54 18.07 7.04
N LEU A 341 -13.44 17.92 7.78
CA LEU A 341 -13.45 18.05 9.24
C LEU A 341 -13.56 19.54 9.56
N GLY A 342 -14.70 19.93 10.15
CA GLY A 342 -14.99 21.31 10.53
C GLY A 342 -13.81 21.99 11.22
N HIS A 343 -13.57 23.24 10.84
CA HIS A 343 -12.43 24.08 11.23
C HIS A 343 -12.43 24.46 12.72
N ASP A 344 -12.24 23.48 13.60
CA ASP A 344 -11.93 23.66 15.03
C ASP A 344 -10.44 23.39 15.32
N ARG A 345 -9.57 23.65 14.34
CA ARG A 345 -8.10 23.48 14.48
C ARG A 345 -7.46 24.37 15.55
N ALA A 346 -8.17 25.39 16.05
CA ALA A 346 -7.61 26.43 16.91
C ALA A 346 -7.28 25.97 18.36
N LYS A 347 -7.70 24.78 18.79
CA LYS A 347 -7.50 24.31 20.19
C LYS A 347 -6.81 22.95 20.35
N TYR A 348 -6.45 22.26 19.27
CA TYR A 348 -5.93 20.90 19.33
C TYR A 348 -4.44 20.90 18.98
N LYS A 349 -3.57 20.65 19.96
CA LYS A 349 -2.12 20.55 19.77
C LYS A 349 -1.74 19.20 19.15
N ASP A 350 -0.59 19.15 18.50
CA ASP A 350 0.03 17.91 18.04
C ASP A 350 0.19 16.93 19.22
N GLY A 351 -0.16 15.66 19.03
CA GLY A 351 -0.05 14.62 20.08
C GLY A 351 -1.34 14.29 20.86
N ASN A 352 -2.51 14.78 20.45
CA ASN A 352 -3.75 14.48 21.14
C ASN A 352 -4.38 13.13 20.73
N LYS A 353 -5.11 12.48 21.65
CA LYS A 353 -5.80 11.19 21.41
C LYS A 353 -7.26 11.40 21.00
N CYS A 354 -7.69 10.67 19.98
CA CYS A 354 -9.07 10.65 19.51
C CYS A 354 -10.02 10.25 20.65
N LEU A 355 -11.06 11.06 20.89
CA LEU A 355 -12.00 10.81 21.98
C LEU A 355 -12.79 9.49 21.84
N LYS A 356 -13.05 9.03 20.60
CA LYS A 356 -13.81 7.78 20.35
C LYS A 356 -12.97 6.50 20.53
N CYS A 357 -11.70 6.49 20.12
CA CYS A 357 -10.90 5.26 20.05
C CYS A 357 -9.50 5.34 20.67
N GLY A 358 -9.14 6.46 21.30
CA GLY A 358 -7.83 6.68 21.90
C GLY A 358 -6.66 6.80 20.91
N TYR A 359 -6.90 6.61 19.60
CA TYR A 359 -5.86 6.70 18.57
C TYR A 359 -5.37 8.13 18.38
N LEU A 360 -4.06 8.30 18.18
CA LEU A 360 -3.44 9.61 18.07
C LEU A 360 -3.96 10.36 16.81
N SER A 361 -4.32 11.64 16.98
CA SER A 361 -4.95 12.43 15.92
C SER A 361 -4.67 13.91 16.10
N SER A 362 -4.68 14.66 15.00
CA SER A 362 -4.64 16.13 15.01
C SER A 362 -6.03 16.76 15.13
N ASN A 363 -7.10 15.96 15.15
CA ASN A 363 -8.48 16.41 15.37
C ASN A 363 -9.10 15.67 16.57
N LYS A 364 -10.17 16.24 17.15
CA LYS A 364 -10.94 15.64 18.28
C LYS A 364 -11.35 14.18 18.01
N ILE A 365 -11.74 13.89 16.77
CA ILE A 365 -12.10 12.56 16.28
C ILE A 365 -11.20 12.25 15.09
N CYS A 366 -10.59 11.06 15.06
CA CYS A 366 -9.71 10.66 13.97
C CYS A 366 -10.50 10.37 12.68
N LYS A 367 -9.83 10.48 11.52
CA LYS A 367 -10.46 10.29 10.20
C LYS A 367 -11.17 8.94 10.09
N ALA A 368 -10.59 7.87 10.63
CA ALA A 368 -11.20 6.54 10.65
C ALA A 368 -12.50 6.50 11.46
N CYS A 369 -12.52 7.08 12.66
CA CYS A 369 -13.75 7.14 13.47
C CYS A 369 -14.85 7.96 12.79
N VAL A 370 -14.49 9.03 12.07
CA VAL A 370 -15.46 9.81 11.30
C VAL A 370 -16.02 8.98 10.14
N LEU A 371 -15.18 8.27 9.40
CA LEU A 371 -15.64 7.35 8.33
C LEU A 371 -16.56 6.24 8.87
N LEU A 372 -16.19 5.63 9.99
CA LEU A 372 -16.99 4.58 10.62
C LEU A 372 -18.35 5.12 11.13
N GLN A 373 -18.40 6.34 11.66
CA GLN A 373 -19.67 6.98 12.02
C GLN A 373 -20.58 7.21 10.81
N THR A 374 -20.02 7.56 9.65
CA THR A 374 -20.80 7.69 8.42
C THR A 374 -21.41 6.35 8.00
N LEU A 375 -20.67 5.25 8.12
CA LEU A 375 -21.17 3.90 7.85
C LEU A 375 -22.23 3.45 8.86
N GLU A 376 -22.03 3.72 10.15
CA GLU A 376 -23.01 3.44 11.20
C GLU A 376 -24.34 4.17 10.95
N LYS A 377 -24.31 5.38 10.39
CA LYS A 377 -25.53 6.13 10.02
C LYS A 377 -26.23 5.58 8.77
N MET A 378 -25.49 4.95 7.87
CA MET A 378 -26.04 4.33 6.65
C MET A 378 -26.63 2.94 6.91
N LYS A 379 -26.34 2.31 8.07
CA LYS A 379 -27.00 1.07 8.46
C LYS A 379 -28.50 1.31 8.64
N PRO A 380 -29.38 0.55 7.96
CA PRO A 380 -30.80 0.62 8.25
C PRO A 380 -31.01 0.25 9.71
N LYS A 381 -31.65 1.15 10.48
CA LYS A 381 -32.12 0.82 11.83
C LYS A 381 -33.30 -0.13 11.67
N ILE A 382 -33.04 -1.43 11.73
CA ILE A 382 -34.10 -2.41 11.93
C ILE A 382 -34.50 -2.28 13.40
N THR A 383 -35.50 -1.45 13.69
CA THR A 383 -36.28 -1.57 14.91
C THR A 383 -37.08 -2.86 14.80
N ILE A 384 -36.58 -3.92 15.42
CA ILE A 384 -37.43 -5.06 15.74
C ILE A 384 -38.33 -4.59 16.87
N ASP A 385 -39.50 -4.04 16.51
CA ASP A 385 -40.58 -3.89 17.47
C ASP A 385 -40.99 -5.31 17.90
N ASN A 386 -40.61 -5.69 19.12
CA ASN A 386 -40.99 -6.95 19.76
C ASN A 386 -42.50 -6.99 20.13
N ASN A 387 -43.37 -6.54 19.24
CA ASN A 387 -44.82 -6.53 19.41
C ASN A 387 -45.53 -6.91 18.09
N ILE A 388 -45.10 -8.01 17.47
CA ILE A 388 -45.90 -8.66 16.43
C ILE A 388 -45.98 -10.13 16.76
N SER A 389 -47.18 -10.52 17.18
CA SER A 389 -47.64 -11.86 17.48
C SER A 389 -47.15 -12.88 16.45
N THR A 390 -46.83 -14.07 16.94
CA THR A 390 -46.26 -15.25 16.28
C THR A 390 -46.96 -15.74 15.02
N ASP A 391 -48.12 -15.18 14.64
CA ASP A 391 -48.87 -15.54 13.41
C ASP A 391 -48.44 -14.75 12.15
N GLY A 392 -47.66 -13.67 12.30
CA GLY A 392 -47.24 -12.84 11.17
C GLY A 392 -46.08 -13.42 10.35
N ALA A 393 -45.12 -14.07 11.00
CA ALA A 393 -43.89 -14.55 10.36
C ALA A 393 -44.15 -15.66 9.31
N ALA A 394 -45.10 -16.55 9.60
CA ALA A 394 -45.49 -17.62 8.68
C ALA A 394 -46.21 -17.10 7.42
N LYS A 395 -46.92 -15.98 7.54
CA LYS A 395 -47.64 -15.36 6.42
C LYS A 395 -46.69 -14.63 5.47
N VAL A 396 -45.66 -13.96 6.01
CA VAL A 396 -44.63 -13.27 5.23
C VAL A 396 -43.75 -14.25 4.44
N LEU A 397 -43.41 -15.40 5.03
CA LEU A 397 -42.66 -16.46 4.33
C LEU A 397 -43.43 -17.02 3.12
N ARG A 398 -44.74 -17.29 3.27
CA ARG A 398 -45.59 -17.75 2.16
C ARG A 398 -45.74 -16.71 1.04
N SER A 399 -45.79 -15.43 1.39
CA SER A 399 -45.85 -14.36 0.40
C SER A 399 -44.55 -14.19 -0.39
N LEU A 400 -43.40 -14.46 0.24
CA LEU A 400 -42.09 -14.44 -0.41
C LEU A 400 -41.89 -15.63 -1.36
N GLU A 401 -42.39 -16.82 -1.01
CA GLU A 401 -42.37 -17.99 -1.91
C GLU A 401 -43.24 -17.81 -3.16
N THR A 402 -44.36 -17.07 -3.07
CA THR A 402 -45.20 -16.77 -4.23
C THR A 402 -44.63 -15.70 -5.17
N LEU A 403 -43.62 -14.94 -4.74
CA LEU A 403 -42.93 -13.93 -5.56
C LEU A 403 -41.67 -14.48 -6.23
N SER A 404 -41.26 -15.71 -5.90
CA SER A 404 -40.16 -16.40 -6.53
C SER A 404 -40.67 -17.54 -7.41
N PHE A 405 -41.31 -17.20 -8.53
CA PHE A 405 -41.34 -18.00 -9.76
C PHE A 405 -41.45 -17.06 -10.96
#